data_AF-A0A6S6R1M1-F1
#
_entry.id   AF-A0A6S6R1M1-F1
#
_cell.length_a   1.000
_cell.length_b   1.000
_cell.length_c   1.000
_cell.angle_alpha   90.00
_cell.angle_beta   90.00
_cell.angle_gamma   90.00
#
_symmetry.space_group_name_H-M   'P 1'
#
loop_
_entity.id
_entity.type
_entity.pdbx_description
1 polymer ?
#
loop_
_entity_poly.entity_id
_entity_poly.type
_entity_poly.pdbx_seq_one_letter_code
_entity_poly.pdbx_strand_id
1 'polypeptide(L)' 'MSHVAPAVRDKFETLPVELKNAILERDVVLNTIYDLMRVLEQIVAEGEENPS' A
#
# COMPACT_ATOMS: atom_id res chain seq x y z
N MET A 1 -2.77 -9.29 10.14
CA MET A 1 -3.18 -7.91 10.45
C MET A 1 -2.14 -6.97 9.86
N SER A 2 -2.56 -6.08 8.98
CA SER A 2 -1.71 -5.00 8.46
C SER A 2 -1.38 -3.96 9.55
N HIS A 3 -0.12 -3.53 9.64
CA HIS A 3 0.36 -2.53 10.59
C HIS A 3 0.88 -1.30 9.85
N VAL A 4 0.46 -0.11 10.27
CA VAL A 4 0.89 1.16 9.68
C VAL A 4 1.49 2.03 10.78
N ALA A 5 2.79 2.28 10.70
CA ALA A 5 3.48 3.10 11.67
C ALA A 5 3.02 4.57 11.61
N PRO A 6 3.01 5.31 12.73
CA PRO A 6 2.59 6.70 12.76
C PRO A 6 3.33 7.59 11.75
N ALA A 7 4.61 7.33 11.51
CA ALA A 7 5.44 8.09 10.58
C ALA A 7 4.98 8.01 9.11
N VAL A 8 4.24 6.97 8.74
CA VAL A 8 3.69 6.78 7.39
C VAL A 8 2.18 6.91 7.34
N ARG A 9 1.52 6.99 8.50
CA ARG A 9 0.07 7.01 8.63
C ARG A 9 -0.55 8.21 7.90
N ASP A 10 0.00 9.42 8.07
CA ASP A 10 -0.51 10.61 7.38
C ASP A 10 -0.52 10.40 5.85
N LYS A 11 0.58 9.87 5.29
CA LYS A 11 0.66 9.57 3.86
C LYS A 11 -0.33 8.48 3.46
N PHE A 12 -0.41 7.40 4.24
CA PHE A 12 -1.33 6.32 3.99
C PHE A 12 -2.79 6.82 3.99
N GLU A 13 -3.18 7.69 4.92
CA GLU A 13 -4.53 8.23 5.00
C GLU A 13 -4.89 9.14 3.82
N THR A 14 -3.91 9.83 3.21
CA THR A 14 -4.11 10.61 1.96
C THR A 14 -4.39 9.77 0.73
N LEU A 15 -4.12 8.46 0.78
CA LEU A 15 -4.41 7.57 -0.34
C LEU A 15 -5.92 7.35 -0.50
N PRO A 16 -6.39 7.13 -1.75
CA PRO A 16 -7.75 6.67 -2.04
C PRO A 16 -8.12 5.44 -1.22
N VAL A 17 -9.41 5.31 -0.89
CA VAL A 17 -9.94 4.17 -0.12
C VAL A 17 -9.62 2.84 -0.81
N GLU A 18 -9.68 2.78 -2.14
CA GLU A 18 -9.38 1.58 -2.92
C GLU A 18 -7.92 1.12 -2.75
N LEU A 19 -6.95 2.05 -2.83
CA LEU A 19 -5.55 1.72 -2.59
C LEU A 19 -5.29 1.32 -1.13
N LYS A 20 -5.93 2.00 -0.17
CA LYS A 20 -5.82 1.61 1.24
C LYS A 20 -6.31 0.19 1.45
N ASN A 21 -7.47 -0.17 0.91
CA ASN A 21 -8.01 -1.53 1.01
C ASN A 21 -7.07 -2.54 0.36
N ALA A 22 -6.62 -2.28 -0.87
CA ALA A 22 -5.68 -3.16 -1.57
C ALA A 22 -4.36 -3.38 -0.82
N ILE A 23 -3.88 -2.38 -0.07
CA ILE A 23 -2.71 -2.49 0.80
C ILE A 23 -3.04 -3.33 2.05
N LEU A 24 -4.17 -3.09 2.70
CA LEU A 24 -4.57 -3.77 3.94
C LEU A 24 -4.88 -5.26 3.70
N GLU A 25 -5.45 -5.61 2.54
CA GLU A 25 -5.74 -6.99 2.12
C GLU A 25 -4.48 -7.86 1.98
N ARG A 26 -3.30 -7.24 1.90
CA ARG A 26 -2.01 -7.92 1.72
C ARG A 26 -1.26 -8.18 3.04
N ASP A 27 -1.88 -7.90 4.19
CA ASP A 27 -1.29 -8.13 5.52
C ASP A 27 0.10 -7.49 5.71
N VAL A 28 0.31 -6.29 5.15
CA VAL A 28 1.63 -5.63 5.14
C VAL A 28 1.99 -4.91 6.44
N VAL A 29 3.29 -4.74 6.69
CA VAL A 29 3.83 -3.93 7.78
C VAL A 29 4.57 -2.73 7.20
N LEU A 30 3.98 -1.55 7.35
CA LEU A 30 4.52 -0.29 6.84
C LEU A 30 5.19 0.49 7.97
N ASN A 31 6.52 0.40 8.05
CA ASN A 31 7.30 1.14 9.05
C ASN A 31 7.83 2.46 8.48
N THR A 32 8.14 2.47 7.19
CA THR A 32 8.79 3.58 6.49
C THR A 32 8.08 3.91 5.18
N ILE A 33 8.33 5.11 4.65
CA ILE A 33 7.73 5.54 3.39
C ILE A 33 8.18 4.64 2.21
N TYR A 34 9.36 4.03 2.32
CA TYR A 34 9.87 3.06 1.33
C TYR A 34 9.05 1.77 1.33
N ASP A 35 8.56 1.33 2.49
CA ASP A 35 7.66 0.16 2.55
C ASP A 35 6.35 0.50 1.83
N LEU A 36 5.82 1.70 2.04
CA LEU A 36 4.61 2.15 1.35
C LEU A 36 4.82 2.21 -0.17
N MET A 37 5.93 2.79 -0.62
CA MET A 37 6.27 2.85 -2.05
C MET A 37 6.37 1.46 -2.66
N ARG A 38 7.04 0.51 -2.00
CA ARG A 38 7.17 -0.87 -2.49
C ARG A 38 5.83 -1.56 -2.68
N VAL A 39 4.92 -1.44 -1.71
CA VAL A 39 3.59 -2.07 -1.82
C VAL A 39 2.78 -1.41 -2.93
N LEU A 40 2.88 -0.09 -3.09
CA LEU A 40 2.23 0.61 -4.20
C LEU A 40 2.77 0.15 -5.56
N GLU A 41 4.10 0.02 -5.70
CA GLU A 41 4.72 -0.50 -6.92
C GLU A 41 4.26 -1.92 -7.24
N GLN A 42 4.15 -2.80 -6.24
CA GLN A 42 3.61 -4.14 -6.42
C GLN A 42 2.15 -4.13 -6.90
N ILE A 43 1.30 -3.28 -6.31
CA ILE A 43 -0.10 -3.15 -6.73
C ILE A 43 -0.20 -2.67 -8.18
N VAL A 44 0.62 -1.68 -8.57
CA VAL A 44 0.63 -1.18 -9.95
C VAL A 44 1.13 -2.25 -10.91
N ALA A 45 2.24 -2.92 -10.59
CA ALA A 45 2.79 -3.98 -11.42
C ALA A 45 1.78 -5.12 -11.64
N GLU A 46 1.08 -5.56 -10.59
CA GLU A 46 0.05 -6.59 -10.71
C GLU A 46 -1.16 -6.13 -11.56
N GLY A 47 -1.49 -4.83 -11.54
CA GLY A 47 -2.51 -4.25 -12.40
C GLY A 47 -2.11 -4.16 -13.87
N GLU A 48 -0.82 -3.94 -14.17
CA GLU A 48 -0.29 -3.87 -15.54
C GLU A 48 0.02 -5.25 -16.12
N GLU A 49 0.42 -6.23 -15.31
CA GLU A 49 0.71 -7.62 -15.74
C GLU A 49 -0.56 -8.45 -16.02
N ASN A 50 -1.75 -7.88 -15.85
CA ASN A 50 -3.00 -8.47 -16.30
C ASN A 50 -3.55 -7.69 -17.50
N PRO A 51 -2.96 -7.84 -18.71
CA PRO A 51 -3.49 -7.20 -19.91
C PRO A 51 -4.84 -7.85 -20.23
N SER A 52 -5.92 -7.12 -19.94
CA SER A 52 -7.26 -7.42 -20.49
C SER A 52 -7.30 -7.12 -21.98
#